data_AF-A0A7W9GQZ7-F1
#
_entry.id   AF-A0A7W9GQZ7-F1
#
_cell.length_a   1.000
_cell.length_b   1.000
_cell.length_c   1.000
_cell.angle_alpha   90.00
_cell.angle_beta   90.00
_cell.angle_gamma   90.00
#
_symmetry.space_group_name_H-M   'P 1'
#
loop_
_entity.id
_entity.type
_entity.pdbx_description
1 polymer ?
#
loop_
_entity_poly.entity_id
_entity_poly.type
_entity_poly.pdbx_seq_one_letter_code
_entity_poly.pdbx_strand_id
1 'polypeptide(L)'
;MKTVILTTNPRLSPALITETRTKMGAADLPVDVVSWGPASAPLDDVAGTHLVVGPPKPARPTSLPGKVVRKLDRSKPGRALSRIVRGGLSRQFWARIRRSDDARRLLSGADVIVALDVASIRSAWSIARRRPDVVAVYGAAAAAQHVERLTAAG
;
A
#
# COMPACT_ATOMS: atom_id res chain seq x y z
N MET A 1 10.55 -5.41 -16.87
CA MET A 1 9.45 -5.79 -15.99
C MET A 1 9.36 -4.83 -14.81
N LYS A 2 8.19 -4.31 -14.48
CA LYS A 2 7.95 -3.36 -13.40
C LYS A 2 7.02 -3.95 -12.33
N THR A 3 7.51 -4.04 -11.10
CA THR A 3 6.75 -4.56 -9.95
C THR A 3 6.41 -3.44 -8.98
N VAL A 4 5.15 -3.34 -8.57
CA VAL A 4 4.69 -2.35 -7.58
C VAL A 4 4.11 -3.04 -6.36
N ILE A 5 4.65 -2.73 -5.19
CA ILE A 5 4.17 -3.22 -3.89
C ILE A 5 3.15 -2.23 -3.32
N LEU A 6 1.99 -2.73 -2.91
CA LEU A 6 0.97 -1.99 -2.19
C LEU A 6 0.98 -2.43 -0.72
N THR A 7 1.08 -1.47 0.19
CA THR A 7 1.02 -1.79 1.63
C THR A 7 0.38 -0.71 2.47
N THR A 8 -0.27 -1.11 3.54
CA THR A 8 -0.77 -0.24 4.60
C THR A 8 -0.02 -0.44 5.92
N ASN A 9 1.04 -1.25 5.92
CA ASN A 9 1.79 -1.60 7.11
C ASN A 9 2.42 -0.35 7.74
N PRO A 10 2.08 0.02 8.98
CA PRO A 10 2.65 1.18 9.66
C PRO A 10 4.13 0.97 10.06
N ARG A 11 4.65 -0.26 9.96
CA ARG A 11 6.04 -0.62 10.22
C ARG A 11 6.81 -0.91 8.93
N LEU A 12 6.45 -0.22 7.85
CA LEU A 12 7.18 -0.31 6.60
C LEU A 12 8.64 0.11 6.82
N SER A 13 9.57 -0.80 6.54
CA SER A 13 11.02 -0.60 6.73
C SER A 13 11.79 -1.10 5.51
N PRO A 14 13.06 -0.67 5.33
CA PRO A 14 13.91 -1.20 4.28
C PRO A 14 14.04 -2.72 4.36
N ALA A 15 14.26 -3.25 5.58
CA ALA A 15 14.38 -4.68 5.82
C ALA A 15 13.14 -5.48 5.37
N LEU A 16 11.93 -4.95 5.61
CA LEU A 16 10.69 -5.58 5.14
C LEU A 16 10.61 -5.63 3.62
N ILE A 17 11.01 -4.55 2.94
CA ILE A 17 11.05 -4.51 1.47
C ILE A 17 12.11 -5.45 0.91
N THR A 18 13.31 -5.48 1.49
CA THR A 18 14.36 -6.43 1.10
C THR A 18 13.90 -7.86 1.28
N GLU A 19 13.34 -8.22 2.44
CA GLU A 19 12.80 -9.56 2.70
C GLU A 19 11.70 -9.93 1.70
N THR A 20 10.82 -8.98 1.38
CA THR A 20 9.77 -9.17 0.38
C THR A 20 10.38 -9.41 -1.00
N ARG A 21 11.37 -8.61 -1.43
CA ARG A 21 12.09 -8.80 -2.71
C ARG A 21 12.77 -10.15 -2.79
N THR A 22 13.48 -10.55 -1.76
CA THR A 22 14.12 -11.87 -1.67
C THR A 22 13.07 -12.98 -1.81
N LYS A 23 11.95 -12.90 -1.08
CA LYS A 23 10.85 -13.87 -1.17
C LYS A 23 10.16 -13.90 -2.52
N MET A 24 10.20 -12.81 -3.29
CA MET A 24 9.69 -12.74 -4.65
C MET A 24 10.68 -13.27 -5.71
N GLY A 25 11.90 -13.65 -5.32
CA GLY A 25 12.97 -13.91 -6.29
C GLY A 25 13.38 -12.67 -7.10
N ALA A 26 13.10 -11.47 -6.56
CA ALA A 26 13.29 -10.17 -7.21
C ALA A 26 14.37 -9.33 -6.49
N ALA A 27 15.38 -10.00 -5.91
CA ALA A 27 16.41 -9.36 -5.10
C ALA A 27 17.16 -8.24 -5.85
N ASP A 28 17.41 -8.44 -7.14
CA ASP A 28 18.13 -7.48 -7.99
C ASP A 28 17.19 -6.58 -8.81
N LEU A 29 15.90 -6.86 -8.82
CA LEU A 29 14.92 -6.10 -9.62
C LEU A 29 14.39 -4.90 -8.84
N PRO A 30 14.33 -3.70 -9.45
CA PRO A 30 13.76 -2.54 -8.80
C PRO A 30 12.27 -2.74 -8.57
N VAL A 31 11.81 -2.47 -7.35
CA VAL A 31 10.39 -2.47 -6.98
C VAL A 31 9.97 -1.06 -6.59
N ASP A 32 8.79 -0.64 -7.04
CA ASP A 32 8.19 0.59 -6.54
C ASP A 32 7.24 0.26 -5.38
N VAL A 33 7.05 1.21 -4.47
CA VAL A 33 6.22 1.02 -3.27
C VAL A 33 5.19 2.12 -3.19
N VAL A 34 3.91 1.75 -3.09
CA VAL A 34 2.82 2.65 -2.71
C VAL A 34 2.33 2.28 -1.32
N SER A 35 2.47 3.19 -0.37
CA SER A 35 2.15 2.93 1.03
C SER A 35 1.05 3.83 1.59
N TRP A 36 0.35 3.34 2.61
CA TRP A 36 -0.58 4.14 3.39
C TRP A 36 0.10 5.13 4.32
N GLY A 37 1.36 4.96 4.68
CA GLY A 37 2.08 5.86 5.59
C GLY A 37 3.56 5.89 5.28
N PRO A 38 4.32 6.84 5.85
CA PRO A 38 5.76 6.91 5.64
C PRO A 38 6.44 5.64 6.15
N ALA A 39 7.57 5.30 5.53
CA ALA A 39 8.44 4.24 6.03
C ALA A 39 9.16 4.72 7.30
N SER A 40 9.63 3.78 8.12
CA SER A 40 10.39 4.08 9.34
C SER A 40 11.79 4.62 9.06
N ALA A 41 12.31 4.41 7.84
CA ALA A 41 13.59 4.89 7.34
C ALA A 41 13.48 5.08 5.81
N PRO A 42 14.39 5.85 5.17
CA PRO A 42 14.44 6.02 3.72
C PRO A 42 14.47 4.67 2.99
N LEU A 43 13.77 4.56 1.86
CA LEU A 43 13.69 3.33 1.06
C LEU A 43 14.53 3.41 -0.23
N ASP A 44 15.34 4.46 -0.40
CA ASP A 44 16.01 4.82 -1.66
C ASP A 44 16.93 3.70 -2.18
N ASP A 45 17.53 2.91 -1.29
CA ASP A 45 18.41 1.78 -1.64
C ASP A 45 17.65 0.51 -2.04
N VAL A 46 16.37 0.39 -1.65
CA VAL A 46 15.59 -0.86 -1.76
C VAL A 46 14.36 -0.74 -2.64
N ALA A 47 13.90 0.47 -2.92
CA ALA A 47 12.75 0.76 -3.77
C ALA A 47 13.12 1.86 -4.79
N GLY A 48 12.71 1.68 -6.04
CA GLY A 48 12.95 2.68 -7.09
C GLY A 48 12.18 3.98 -6.83
N THR A 49 10.90 3.86 -6.48
CA THR A 49 10.05 4.97 -6.06
C THR A 49 9.23 4.57 -4.83
N HIS A 50 9.20 5.44 -3.81
CA HIS A 50 8.30 5.30 -2.67
C HIS A 50 7.25 6.42 -2.65
N LEU A 51 5.99 6.06 -2.87
CA LEU A 51 4.85 6.98 -2.84
C LEU A 51 3.95 6.74 -1.64
N VAL A 52 3.79 7.75 -0.79
CA VAL A 52 2.86 7.71 0.35
C VAL A 52 1.53 8.37 -0.03
N VAL A 53 0.43 7.62 0.06
CA VAL A 53 -0.92 8.10 -0.35
C VAL A 53 -1.89 8.34 0.81
N GLY A 54 -1.49 8.05 2.06
CA GLY A 54 -2.34 8.24 3.24
C GLY A 54 -1.61 8.55 4.56
N PRO A 55 -2.39 8.62 5.68
CA PRO A 55 -3.70 9.25 5.70
C PRO A 55 -3.56 10.76 5.38
N PRO A 56 -4.66 11.51 5.15
CA PRO A 56 -4.54 12.97 5.26
C PRO A 56 -3.93 13.30 6.63
N LYS A 57 -3.05 14.31 6.69
CA LYS A 57 -2.69 14.94 7.97
C LYS A 57 -4.01 15.18 8.70
N PRO A 58 -4.25 14.59 9.89
CA PRO A 58 -5.53 14.79 10.56
C PRO A 58 -5.70 16.30 10.67
N ALA A 59 -6.83 16.83 10.17
CA ALA A 59 -7.25 18.15 10.56
C ALA A 59 -7.37 18.05 12.08
N ARG A 60 -6.36 18.56 12.79
CA ARG A 60 -6.37 18.59 14.24
C ARG A 60 -7.67 19.32 14.58
N PRO A 61 -8.60 18.76 15.37
CA PRO A 61 -9.62 19.58 15.98
C PRO A 61 -8.85 20.51 16.93
N THR A 62 -8.48 21.68 16.44
CA THR A 62 -7.70 22.69 17.17
C THR A 62 -8.52 23.27 18.34
N SER A 63 -9.78 22.89 18.48
CA SER A 63 -10.72 23.38 19.49
C SER A 63 -11.05 22.41 20.64
N LEU A 64 -10.61 21.14 20.59
CA LEU A 64 -10.98 20.17 21.64
C LEU A 64 -9.80 19.80 22.56
N PRO A 65 -9.94 19.91 23.89
CA PRO A 65 -8.93 19.43 24.83
C PRO A 65 -8.62 17.96 24.61
N GLY A 66 -7.34 17.56 24.67
CA GLY A 66 -6.91 16.18 24.37
C GLY A 66 -7.58 15.10 25.23
N LYS A 67 -8.06 15.45 26.43
CA LYS A 67 -8.85 14.56 27.30
C LYS A 67 -10.24 14.23 26.73
N VAL A 68 -10.84 15.17 26.00
CA VAL A 68 -12.17 15.01 25.35
C VAL A 68 -12.04 14.14 24.11
N VAL A 69 -10.99 14.34 23.31
CA VAL A 69 -10.67 13.47 22.16
C VAL A 69 -10.45 12.02 22.62
N ARG A 70 -9.65 11.80 23.67
CA ARG A 70 -9.42 10.46 24.25
C ARG A 70 -10.70 9.80 24.78
N LYS A 71 -11.60 10.57 25.38
CA LYS A 71 -12.90 10.06 25.85
C LYS A 71 -13.82 9.70 24.68
N LEU A 72 -13.86 10.54 23.64
CA LEU A 72 -14.66 10.30 22.45
C LEU A 72 -14.19 9.02 21.75
N ASP A 73 -12.89 8.85 21.50
CA ASP A 73 -12.33 7.65 20.85
C ASP A 73 -12.62 6.34 21.61
N ARG A 74 -12.68 6.41 22.95
CA ARG A 74 -12.99 5.25 23.81
C ARG A 74 -14.50 5.00 23.96
N SER A 75 -15.34 5.94 23.56
CA SER A 75 -16.79 5.84 23.71
C SER A 75 -17.40 4.90 22.65
N LYS A 76 -18.60 4.36 22.91
CA LYS A 76 -19.35 3.58 21.92
C LYS A 76 -19.64 4.41 20.65
N PRO A 77 -20.08 5.67 20.73
CA PRO A 77 -20.25 6.54 19.56
C PRO A 77 -18.95 6.84 18.82
N GLY A 78 -17.82 7.09 19.50
CA GLY A 78 -16.55 7.33 18.80
C GLY A 78 -15.94 6.06 18.21
N ARG A 79 -16.18 4.89 18.80
CA ARG A 79 -15.85 3.60 18.17
C ARG A 79 -16.76 3.31 16.96
N ALA A 80 -18.04 3.66 17.02
CA ALA A 80 -18.95 3.55 15.89
C ALA A 80 -18.61 4.56 14.78
N LEU A 81 -18.36 5.82 15.12
CA LEU A 81 -17.91 6.86 14.22
C LEU A 81 -16.57 6.51 13.60
N SER A 82 -15.61 5.97 14.36
CA SER A 82 -14.36 5.47 13.77
C SER A 82 -14.66 4.34 12.79
N ARG A 83 -15.59 3.41 13.06
CA ARG A 83 -16.05 2.40 12.08
C ARG A 83 -16.82 2.98 10.89
N ILE A 84 -17.46 4.14 11.00
CA ILE A 84 -18.25 4.79 9.93
C ILE A 84 -17.37 5.69 9.05
N VAL A 85 -16.47 6.48 9.66
CA VAL A 85 -15.39 7.20 8.96
C VAL A 85 -14.42 6.19 8.32
N ARG A 86 -14.28 4.98 8.89
CA ARG A 86 -13.63 3.80 8.29
C ARG A 86 -14.59 3.08 7.33
N GLY A 87 -14.55 3.37 6.04
CA GLY A 87 -14.85 2.37 5.01
C GLY A 87 -13.95 1.10 5.08
N GLY A 88 -13.27 0.82 6.19
CA GLY A 88 -12.08 -0.01 6.26
C GLY A 88 -10.88 0.72 5.65
N LEU A 89 -9.70 0.54 6.25
CA LEU A 89 -8.42 1.04 5.72
C LEU A 89 -8.25 0.70 4.24
N SER A 90 -8.75 -0.47 3.83
CA SER A 90 -8.77 -0.94 2.46
C SER A 90 -9.56 -0.05 1.48
N ARG A 91 -10.78 0.40 1.82
CA ARG A 91 -11.53 1.32 0.94
C ARG A 91 -10.91 2.70 0.92
N GLN A 92 -10.37 3.18 2.04
CA GLN A 92 -9.71 4.48 2.11
C GLN A 92 -8.43 4.49 1.28
N PHE A 93 -7.60 3.46 1.42
CA PHE A 93 -6.36 3.30 0.65
C PHE A 93 -6.66 3.26 -0.84
N TRP A 94 -7.64 2.46 -1.27
CA TRP A 94 -8.07 2.45 -2.67
C TRP A 94 -8.60 3.82 -3.13
N ALA A 95 -9.43 4.48 -2.33
CA ALA A 95 -9.95 5.80 -2.67
C ALA A 95 -8.83 6.84 -2.83
N ARG A 96 -7.74 6.72 -2.07
CA ARG A 96 -6.55 7.58 -2.20
C ARG A 96 -5.74 7.27 -3.43
N ILE A 97 -5.44 6.00 -3.71
CA ILE A 97 -4.78 5.59 -4.96
C ILE A 97 -5.56 6.10 -6.16
N ARG A 98 -6.89 5.92 -6.18
CA ARG A 98 -7.75 6.39 -7.29
C ARG A 98 -7.75 7.91 -7.44
N ARG A 99 -7.49 8.68 -6.38
CA ARG A 99 -7.50 10.15 -6.42
C ARG A 99 -6.11 10.75 -6.65
N SER A 100 -5.03 10.05 -6.35
CA SER A 100 -3.66 10.50 -6.62
C SER A 100 -3.28 10.28 -8.09
N ASP A 101 -2.92 11.34 -8.80
CA ASP A 101 -2.42 11.23 -10.17
C ASP A 101 -1.05 10.54 -10.20
N ASP A 102 -0.18 10.83 -9.22
CA ASP A 102 1.13 10.19 -9.11
C ASP A 102 1.02 8.68 -8.86
N ALA A 103 0.09 8.26 -8.01
CA ALA A 103 -0.16 6.82 -7.81
C ALA A 103 -0.64 6.17 -9.10
N ARG A 104 -1.52 6.84 -9.86
CA ARG A 104 -2.02 6.33 -11.13
C ARG A 104 -0.91 6.23 -12.18
N ARG A 105 -0.01 7.22 -12.28
CA ARG A 105 1.16 7.20 -13.18
C ARG A 105 2.15 6.11 -12.79
N LEU A 106 2.43 5.97 -11.50
CA LEU A 106 3.35 4.94 -11.02
C LEU A 106 2.82 3.53 -11.36
N LEU A 107 1.52 3.33 -11.15
CA LEU A 107 0.81 2.07 -11.38
C LEU A 107 0.51 1.79 -12.86
N SER A 108 0.54 2.76 -13.78
CA SER A 108 0.17 2.52 -15.19
C SER A 108 1.19 1.66 -15.93
N GLY A 109 2.46 1.72 -15.54
CA GLY A 109 3.51 0.90 -16.14
C GLY A 109 3.75 -0.43 -15.42
N ALA A 110 2.96 -0.78 -14.40
CA ALA A 110 3.19 -2.01 -13.62
C ALA A 110 2.78 -3.25 -14.43
N ASP A 111 3.63 -4.29 -14.39
CA ASP A 111 3.34 -5.63 -14.91
C ASP A 111 2.81 -6.55 -13.79
N VAL A 112 3.35 -6.36 -12.57
CA VAL A 112 2.95 -7.10 -11.37
C VAL A 112 2.64 -6.13 -10.23
N ILE A 113 1.50 -6.34 -9.57
CA ILE A 113 1.07 -5.60 -8.37
C ILE A 113 0.97 -6.57 -7.20
N VAL A 114 1.69 -6.28 -6.13
CA VAL A 114 1.77 -7.14 -4.94
C VAL A 114 1.07 -6.47 -3.76
N ALA A 115 -0.05 -7.03 -3.33
CA ALA A 115 -0.69 -6.66 -2.07
C ALA A 115 0.06 -7.33 -0.90
N LEU A 116 0.77 -6.54 -0.09
CA LEU A 116 1.60 -7.08 1.01
C LEU A 116 0.80 -7.37 2.28
N ASP A 117 -0.35 -6.72 2.46
CA ASP A 117 -1.25 -6.92 3.61
C ASP A 117 -2.72 -6.90 3.21
N VAL A 118 -3.58 -7.41 4.09
CA VAL A 118 -5.02 -7.59 3.84
C VAL A 118 -5.72 -6.30 3.40
N ALA A 119 -5.33 -5.14 3.94
CA ALA A 119 -5.97 -3.89 3.58
C ALA A 119 -5.58 -3.43 2.16
N SER A 120 -4.44 -3.86 1.64
CA SER A 120 -4.00 -3.55 0.27
C SER A 120 -4.68 -4.41 -0.82
N ILE A 121 -5.27 -5.56 -0.47
CA ILE A 121 -5.88 -6.51 -1.43
C ILE A 121 -6.93 -5.83 -2.32
N ARG A 122 -7.84 -5.04 -1.74
CA ARG A 122 -8.88 -4.35 -2.52
C ARG A 122 -8.28 -3.43 -3.57
N SER A 123 -7.20 -2.74 -3.24
CA SER A 123 -6.53 -1.83 -4.17
C SER A 123 -5.95 -2.63 -5.34
N ALA A 124 -5.20 -3.70 -5.05
CA ALA A 124 -4.63 -4.58 -6.08
C ALA A 124 -5.72 -5.17 -6.99
N TRP A 125 -6.78 -5.75 -6.41
CA TRP A 125 -7.91 -6.31 -7.17
C TRP A 125 -8.65 -5.26 -8.00
N SER A 126 -8.88 -4.07 -7.44
CA SER A 126 -9.57 -2.99 -8.17
C SER A 126 -8.74 -2.48 -9.36
N ILE A 127 -7.41 -2.56 -9.30
CA ILE A 127 -6.52 -2.21 -10.40
C ILE A 127 -6.57 -3.30 -11.48
N ALA A 128 -6.37 -4.57 -11.12
CA ALA A 128 -6.42 -5.69 -12.09
C ALA A 128 -7.78 -5.79 -12.81
N ARG A 129 -8.88 -5.47 -12.12
CA ARG A 129 -10.21 -5.38 -12.76
C ARG A 129 -10.32 -4.32 -13.85
N ARG A 130 -9.46 -3.29 -13.81
CA ARG A 130 -9.43 -2.19 -14.78
C ARG A 130 -8.28 -2.33 -15.79
N ARG A 131 -7.28 -3.13 -15.45
CA ARG A 131 -6.08 -3.44 -16.22
C ARG A 131 -5.92 -4.96 -16.29
N PRO A 132 -6.59 -5.65 -17.23
CA PRO A 132 -6.47 -7.10 -17.33
C PRO A 132 -5.07 -7.57 -17.75
N ASP A 133 -4.25 -6.65 -18.24
CA ASP A 133 -2.84 -6.82 -18.57
C ASP A 133 -1.91 -6.89 -17.34
N VAL A 134 -2.34 -6.41 -16.17
CA VAL A 134 -1.53 -6.48 -14.94
C VAL A 134 -1.88 -7.69 -14.09
N VAL A 135 -0.85 -8.36 -13.58
CA VAL A 135 -1.01 -9.45 -12.63
C VAL A 135 -1.07 -8.89 -11.21
N ALA A 136 -2.20 -9.06 -10.52
CA ALA A 136 -2.33 -8.68 -9.11
C ALA A 136 -2.33 -9.92 -8.20
N VAL A 137 -1.46 -9.91 -7.20
CA VAL A 137 -1.27 -11.03 -6.26
C VAL A 137 -1.26 -10.57 -4.81
N TYR A 138 -1.47 -11.52 -3.90
CA TYR A 138 -1.37 -11.30 -2.47
C TYR A 138 -0.16 -12.02 -1.90
N GLY A 139 0.75 -11.25 -1.28
CA GLY A 139 1.97 -11.75 -0.66
C GLY A 139 3.13 -12.03 -1.63
N ALA A 140 4.34 -12.09 -1.07
CA ALA A 140 5.59 -12.26 -1.81
C ALA A 140 5.71 -13.61 -2.52
N ALA A 141 5.27 -14.70 -1.88
CA ALA A 141 5.39 -16.05 -2.44
C ALA A 141 4.53 -16.23 -3.71
N ALA A 142 3.33 -15.65 -3.75
CA ALA A 142 2.51 -15.65 -4.95
C ALA A 142 3.15 -14.81 -6.06
N ALA A 143 3.76 -13.68 -5.71
CA ALA A 143 4.47 -12.84 -6.69
C ALA A 143 5.68 -13.55 -7.30
N ALA A 144 6.39 -14.40 -6.54
CA ALA A 144 7.57 -15.13 -7.02
C ALA A 144 7.28 -15.94 -8.29
N GLN A 145 6.16 -16.67 -8.32
CA GLN A 145 5.76 -17.50 -9.45
C GLN A 145 5.55 -16.68 -10.74
N HIS A 146 5.06 -15.45 -10.60
CA HIS A 146 4.81 -14.57 -11.74
C HIS A 146 6.05 -13.81 -12.19
N VAL A 147 6.90 -13.40 -11.25
CA VAL A 147 8.21 -12.82 -11.53
C VAL A 147 9.07 -13.81 -12.30
N GLU A 148 9.15 -15.06 -11.83
CA GLU A 148 9.88 -16.14 -12.51
C GLU A 148 9.35 -16.35 -13.93
N ARG A 149 8.04 -16.47 -14.10
CA ARG A 149 7.41 -16.67 -15.42
C ARG A 149 7.70 -15.51 -16.39
N LEU A 150 7.61 -14.27 -15.93
CA LEU A 150 7.84 -13.10 -16.78
C LEU A 150 9.33 -12.92 -17.12
N THR A 151 10.22 -13.32 -16.21
CA THR A 151 11.68 -13.28 -16.45
C THR A 151 12.11 -14.38 -17.40
N ALA A 152 11.49 -15.57 -17.34
CA ALA A 152 11.78 -16.68 -18.26
C ALA A 152 11.21 -16.48 -19.68
N ALA A 153 10.28 -15.54 -19.86
CA ALA A 153 9.61 -15.28 -21.14
C ALA A 153 10.23 -14.11 -21.94
N GLY A 154 11.21 -13.40 -21.37
CA GLY A 154 11.93 -12.29 -22.02
C GLY A 154 13.40 -12.62 -22.18
#